data_AF-A0A355HCW3-F1
#
_entry.id   AF-A0A355HCW3-F1
#
_cell.length_a   1.000
_cell.length_b   1.000
_cell.length_c   1.000
_cell.angle_alpha   90.00
_cell.angle_beta   90.00
_cell.angle_gamma   90.00
#
_symmetry.space_group_name_H-M   'P 1'
#
loop_
_entity.id
_entity.type
_entity.pdbx_description
1 polymer ?
#
loop_
_entity_poly.entity_id
_entity_poly.type
_entity_poly.pdbx_seq_one_letter_code
_entity_poly.pdbx_strand_id
1 'polypeptide(L)'
;MDLWFQRKYLKSCTGTARLIRYADDFVVCFKQEADAKRFRIEMEQRLKQFGLEIAPEKTKTLEFGPQAQRKAKERGKRKAETFDFLGFTHYCATSRTGKMFQVGRKSISKRITAKLKLFKQWIQENRTLATAEIMKIVAGKLRGHYAYYGVTGNSRSIQNFANEVKMLLYKWLGRRGKWGSLNYDKFNLLLLRFPLPTPRIMVNLW
;
A
#
# COMPACT_ATOMS: atom_id res chain seq x y z
N MET A 1 -1.58 -11.62 22.97
CA MET A 1 -2.79 -11.57 22.13
C MET A 1 -2.99 -12.85 21.34
N ASP A 2 -2.01 -13.25 20.53
CA ASP A 2 -2.13 -14.34 19.56
C ASP A 2 -2.46 -15.70 20.21
N LEU A 3 -1.78 -16.00 21.31
CA LEU A 3 -1.97 -17.22 22.09
C LEU A 3 -3.38 -17.29 22.73
N TRP A 4 -3.91 -16.14 23.15
CA TRP A 4 -5.29 -16.03 23.66
C TRP A 4 -6.31 -16.20 22.55
N PHE A 5 -6.09 -15.57 21.38
CA PHE A 5 -6.95 -15.75 20.21
C PHE A 5 -7.03 -17.23 19.82
N GLN A 6 -5.88 -17.89 19.68
CA GLN A 6 -5.82 -19.29 19.25
C GLN A 6 -6.40 -20.26 20.29
N ARG A 7 -6.05 -20.11 21.56
CA ARG A 7 -6.41 -21.11 22.58
C ARG A 7 -7.78 -20.90 23.23
N LYS A 8 -8.28 -19.65 23.23
CA LYS A 8 -9.53 -19.30 23.90
C LYS A 8 -10.59 -18.86 22.89
N TYR A 9 -10.34 -17.77 22.17
CA TYR A 9 -11.36 -17.16 21.33
C TYR A 9 -11.81 -18.07 20.17
N LEU A 10 -10.87 -18.75 19.49
CA LEU A 10 -11.22 -19.67 18.39
C LEU A 10 -12.11 -20.83 18.83
N LYS A 11 -11.99 -21.30 20.08
CA LYS A 11 -12.81 -22.42 20.58
C LYS A 11 -14.27 -22.04 20.78
N SER A 12 -14.55 -20.78 21.06
CA SER A 12 -15.90 -20.24 21.25
C SER A 12 -16.44 -19.53 20.00
N CYS A 13 -15.66 -19.46 18.92
CA CYS A 13 -16.04 -18.84 17.66
C CYS A 13 -17.03 -19.74 16.92
N THR A 14 -18.19 -19.19 16.53
CA THR A 14 -19.21 -19.97 15.80
C THR A 14 -18.84 -20.10 14.32
N GLY A 15 -18.27 -19.05 13.74
CA GLY A 15 -17.71 -19.02 12.40
C GLY A 15 -16.22 -19.33 12.34
N THR A 16 -15.64 -19.19 11.15
CA THR A 16 -14.19 -19.21 10.97
C THR A 16 -13.60 -17.83 11.28
N ALA A 17 -12.44 -17.81 11.93
CA ALA A 17 -11.70 -16.58 12.20
C ALA A 17 -10.20 -16.77 11.92
N ARG A 18 -9.54 -15.69 11.49
CA ARG A 18 -8.09 -15.68 11.21
C ARG A 18 -7.46 -14.37 11.68
N LEU A 19 -6.41 -14.48 12.48
CA LEU A 19 -5.58 -13.36 12.91
C LEU A 19 -4.34 -13.25 12.02
N ILE A 20 -4.07 -12.06 11.51
CA ILE A 20 -2.85 -11.69 10.80
C ILE A 20 -2.23 -10.54 11.56
N ARG A 21 -1.00 -10.73 12.06
CA ARG A 21 -0.31 -9.75 12.89
C ARG A 21 1.07 -9.42 12.31
N TYR A 22 1.46 -8.15 12.42
CA TYR A 22 2.79 -7.67 12.12
C TYR A 22 3.20 -6.62 13.16
N ALA A 23 4.15 -6.98 14.03
CA ALA A 23 4.50 -6.19 15.22
C ALA A 23 3.25 -5.83 16.04
N ASP A 24 2.87 -4.55 16.10
CA ASP A 24 1.70 -4.06 16.85
C ASP A 24 0.43 -3.92 16.00
N ASP A 25 0.56 -3.98 14.67
CA ASP A 25 -0.56 -3.87 13.74
C ASP A 25 -1.14 -5.25 13.45
N PHE A 26 -2.46 -5.40 13.48
CA PHE A 26 -3.11 -6.67 13.21
C PHE A 26 -4.48 -6.51 12.56
N VAL A 27 -4.84 -7.50 11.75
CA VAL A 27 -6.15 -7.64 11.12
C VAL A 27 -6.72 -8.98 11.52
N VAL A 28 -7.98 -8.99 11.96
CA VAL A 28 -8.70 -10.23 12.27
C VAL A 28 -9.89 -10.35 11.34
N CYS A 29 -9.92 -11.45 10.59
CA CYS A 29 -10.98 -11.76 9.65
C CYS A 29 -11.97 -12.72 10.31
N PHE A 30 -13.27 -12.47 10.15
CA PHE A 30 -14.34 -13.32 10.66
C PHE A 30 -15.33 -13.63 9.54
N LYS A 31 -15.89 -14.85 9.55
CA LYS A 31 -17.00 -15.22 8.67
C LYS A 31 -18.32 -14.59 9.12
N GLN A 32 -18.53 -14.47 10.43
CA GLN A 32 -19.76 -13.94 11.03
C GLN A 32 -19.53 -12.58 11.68
N GLU A 33 -20.48 -11.67 11.50
CA GLU A 33 -20.45 -10.33 12.11
C GLU A 33 -20.57 -10.39 13.64
N ALA A 34 -21.37 -11.32 14.17
CA ALA A 34 -21.55 -11.51 15.60
C ALA A 34 -20.22 -11.86 16.30
N ASP A 35 -19.44 -12.77 15.71
CA ASP A 35 -18.09 -13.09 16.19
C ASP A 35 -17.19 -11.84 16.16
N ALA A 36 -17.17 -11.09 15.06
CA ALA A 36 -16.35 -9.88 14.96
C ALA A 36 -16.69 -8.83 16.05
N LYS A 37 -17.97 -8.62 16.34
CA LYS A 37 -18.44 -7.72 17.41
C LYS A 37 -18.03 -8.24 18.79
N ARG A 38 -18.23 -9.53 19.05
CA ARG A 38 -17.84 -10.16 20.32
C ARG A 38 -16.32 -10.08 20.53
N PHE A 39 -15.55 -10.35 19.48
CA PHE A 39 -14.09 -10.27 19.52
C PHE A 39 -13.62 -8.89 19.94
N ARG A 40 -14.22 -7.83 19.37
CA ARG A 40 -13.85 -6.45 19.72
C ARG A 40 -13.97 -6.20 21.22
N ILE A 41 -15.09 -6.58 21.83
CA ILE A 41 -15.36 -6.38 23.25
C ILE A 41 -14.38 -7.19 24.11
N GLU A 42 -14.22 -8.48 23.83
CA GLU A 42 -13.31 -9.35 24.60
C GLU A 42 -11.84 -8.92 24.47
N MET A 43 -11.46 -8.42 23.29
CA MET A 43 -10.10 -7.96 22.98
C MET A 43 -9.78 -6.64 23.69
N GLU A 44 -10.72 -5.70 23.76
CA GLU A 44 -10.61 -4.49 24.58
C GLU A 44 -10.40 -4.83 26.07
N GLN A 45 -11.23 -5.75 26.61
CA GLN A 45 -11.07 -6.23 27.99
C GLN A 45 -9.72 -6.91 28.22
N ARG A 46 -9.27 -7.72 27.26
CA ARG A 46 -8.01 -8.44 27.35
C ARG A 46 -6.81 -7.50 27.32
N LEU A 47 -6.81 -6.48 26.46
CA LEU A 47 -5.72 -5.50 26.39
C LEU A 47 -5.65 -4.66 27.67
N LYS A 48 -6.80 -4.29 28.24
CA LYS A 48 -6.86 -3.58 29.52
C LYS A 48 -6.18 -4.35 30.66
N GLN A 49 -6.27 -5.68 30.69
CA GLN A 49 -5.55 -6.52 31.67
C GLN A 49 -4.03 -6.42 31.56
N PHE A 50 -3.50 -6.03 30.39
CA PHE A 50 -2.07 -5.81 30.18
C PHE A 50 -1.68 -4.32 30.24
N GLY A 51 -2.57 -3.46 30.71
CA GLY A 51 -2.34 -2.00 30.77
C GLY A 51 -2.28 -1.34 29.40
N LEU A 52 -2.85 -1.98 28.37
CA LEU A 52 -2.91 -1.43 27.01
C LEU A 52 -4.32 -0.93 26.70
N GLU A 53 -4.43 0.30 26.22
CA GLU A 53 -5.68 0.87 25.73
C GLU A 53 -5.73 0.87 24.20
N ILE A 54 -6.89 0.55 23.66
CA ILE A 54 -7.12 0.64 22.22
C ILE A 54 -7.51 2.07 21.86
N ALA A 55 -6.83 2.64 20.88
CA ALA A 55 -7.28 3.86 20.22
C ALA A 55 -8.58 3.58 19.43
N PRO A 56 -9.74 4.08 19.87
CA PRO A 56 -11.02 3.77 19.23
C PRO A 56 -11.07 4.30 17.79
N GLU A 57 -10.38 5.42 17.50
CA GLU A 57 -10.31 5.97 16.14
C GLU A 57 -9.54 5.09 15.15
N LYS A 58 -8.64 4.22 15.64
CA LYS A 58 -7.82 3.34 14.79
C LYS A 58 -8.49 2.00 14.54
N THR A 59 -9.36 1.55 15.43
CA THR A 59 -9.97 0.21 15.35
C THR A 59 -11.33 0.27 14.69
N LYS A 60 -11.44 -0.34 13.50
CA LYS A 60 -12.68 -0.34 12.70
C LYS A 60 -13.10 -1.77 12.38
N THR A 61 -14.38 -2.06 12.61
CA THR A 61 -15.04 -3.26 12.07
C THR A 61 -15.66 -2.87 10.75
N LEU A 62 -15.31 -3.58 9.68
CA LEU A 62 -15.75 -3.28 8.33
C LEU A 62 -16.19 -4.56 7.62
N GLU A 63 -17.11 -4.40 6.69
CA GLU A 63 -17.59 -5.52 5.90
C GLU A 63 -16.68 -5.76 4.69
N PHE A 64 -16.09 -6.96 4.61
CA PHE A 64 -15.13 -7.33 3.55
C PHE A 64 -15.40 -8.73 3.02
N GLY A 65 -15.30 -8.92 1.70
CA GLY A 65 -15.46 -10.22 1.05
C GLY A 65 -16.34 -10.19 -0.19
N PRO A 66 -16.67 -11.37 -0.76
CA PRO A 66 -17.41 -11.50 -2.02
C PRO A 66 -18.76 -10.79 -2.03
N GLN A 67 -19.45 -10.76 -0.88
CA GLN A 67 -20.77 -10.15 -0.75
C GLN A 67 -20.72 -8.66 -0.39
N ALA A 68 -19.59 -8.15 0.08
CA ALA A 68 -19.48 -6.79 0.64
C ALA A 68 -19.87 -5.71 -0.39
N GLN A 69 -19.47 -5.90 -1.65
CA GLN A 69 -19.82 -4.95 -2.72
C GLN A 69 -21.31 -4.99 -3.09
N ARG A 70 -21.97 -6.15 -2.96
CA ARG A 70 -23.42 -6.27 -3.20
C ARG A 70 -24.19 -5.60 -2.08
N LYS A 71 -23.87 -5.92 -0.82
CA LYS A 71 -24.52 -5.31 0.35
C LYS A 71 -24.27 -3.80 0.45
N ALA A 72 -23.10 -3.32 0.03
CA ALA A 72 -22.84 -1.88 -0.07
C ALA A 72 -23.83 -1.20 -1.02
N LYS A 73 -24.10 -1.79 -2.20
CA LYS A 73 -25.07 -1.27 -3.16
C LYS A 73 -26.50 -1.31 -2.62
N GLU A 74 -26.90 -2.40 -1.97
CA GLU A 74 -28.21 -2.53 -1.30
C GLU A 74 -28.41 -1.42 -0.25
N ARG A 75 -27.34 -1.00 0.42
CA ARG A 75 -27.33 0.13 1.38
C ARG A 75 -27.12 1.51 0.73
N GLY A 76 -27.25 1.63 -0.59
CA GLY A 76 -27.08 2.90 -1.32
C GLY A 76 -25.63 3.39 -1.45
N LYS A 77 -24.63 2.60 -1.02
CA LYS A 77 -23.21 2.97 -1.14
C LYS A 77 -22.65 2.53 -2.49
N ARG A 78 -21.85 3.42 -3.12
CA ARG A 78 -21.19 3.13 -4.41
C ARG A 78 -20.15 2.02 -4.33
N LYS A 79 -19.42 1.89 -3.21
CA LYS A 79 -18.31 0.95 -3.03
C LYS A 79 -18.34 0.28 -1.67
N ALA A 80 -17.84 -0.96 -1.61
CA ALA A 80 -17.49 -1.62 -0.37
C ALA A 80 -16.41 -0.84 0.40
N GLU A 81 -16.32 -1.10 1.70
CA GLU A 81 -15.30 -0.51 2.55
C GLU A 81 -13.90 -1.01 2.21
N THR A 82 -12.91 -0.21 2.58
CA THR A 82 -11.48 -0.49 2.35
C THR A 82 -10.72 -0.25 3.63
N PHE A 83 -9.59 -0.93 3.82
CA PHE A 83 -8.73 -0.72 4.98
C PHE A 83 -7.27 -0.67 4.59
N ASP A 84 -6.48 0.03 5.40
CA ASP A 84 -5.05 0.15 5.21
C ASP A 84 -4.34 -0.86 6.13
N PHE A 85 -3.41 -1.64 5.59
CA PHE A 85 -2.56 -2.57 6.34
C PHE A 85 -1.22 -2.73 5.62
N LEU A 86 -0.11 -2.70 6.36
CA LEU A 86 1.25 -2.88 5.82
C LEU A 86 1.58 -2.00 4.61
N GLY A 87 1.11 -0.74 4.61
CA GLY A 87 1.39 0.19 3.52
C GLY A 87 0.49 0.05 2.28
N PHE A 88 -0.48 -0.85 2.30
CA PHE A 88 -1.45 -1.05 1.22
C PHE A 88 -2.88 -0.78 1.68
N THR A 89 -3.67 -0.14 0.82
CA THR A 89 -5.11 -0.14 0.91
C THR A 89 -5.65 -1.41 0.28
N HIS A 90 -6.33 -2.22 1.07
CA HIS A 90 -7.02 -3.45 0.69
C HIS A 90 -8.48 -3.14 0.36
N TYR A 91 -8.96 -3.67 -0.76
CA TYR A 91 -10.32 -3.44 -1.24
C TYR A 91 -10.90 -4.69 -1.91
N CYS A 92 -12.22 -4.79 -1.91
CA CYS A 92 -12.92 -5.86 -2.60
C CYS A 92 -12.75 -5.71 -4.12
N ALA A 93 -12.18 -6.72 -4.77
CA ALA A 93 -11.99 -6.78 -6.21
C ALA A 93 -12.48 -8.12 -6.76
N THR A 94 -12.46 -8.25 -8.07
CA THR A 94 -12.70 -9.49 -8.78
C THR A 94 -11.53 -9.82 -9.70
N SER A 95 -11.40 -11.09 -10.09
CA SER A 95 -10.46 -11.53 -11.10
C SER A 95 -10.63 -10.74 -12.40
N ARG A 96 -9.63 -10.81 -13.30
CA ARG A 96 -9.73 -10.18 -14.63
C ARG A 96 -10.98 -10.61 -15.40
N THR A 97 -11.46 -11.83 -15.19
CA THR A 97 -12.67 -12.38 -15.82
C THR A 97 -13.96 -11.99 -15.09
N GLY A 98 -13.87 -11.34 -13.93
CA GLY A 98 -15.00 -10.96 -13.08
C GLY A 98 -15.64 -12.12 -12.30
N LYS A 99 -15.19 -13.36 -12.51
CA LYS A 99 -15.84 -14.57 -11.98
C LYS A 99 -15.51 -14.88 -10.53
N MET A 100 -14.31 -14.54 -10.06
CA MET A 100 -13.84 -14.89 -8.73
C MET A 100 -13.54 -13.65 -7.91
N PHE A 101 -13.93 -13.66 -6.65
CA PHE A 101 -13.52 -12.62 -5.70
C PHE A 101 -12.00 -12.64 -5.50
N GLN A 102 -11.40 -11.46 -5.43
CA GLN A 102 -9.99 -11.28 -5.09
C GLN A 102 -9.81 -10.08 -4.17
N VAL A 103 -8.77 -10.13 -3.34
CA VAL A 103 -8.36 -8.98 -2.54
C VAL A 103 -7.51 -8.06 -3.42
N GLY A 104 -8.08 -6.91 -3.79
CA GLY A 104 -7.36 -5.84 -4.46
C GLY A 104 -6.42 -5.14 -3.48
N ARG A 105 -5.21 -4.79 -3.94
CA ARG A 105 -4.23 -4.01 -3.17
C ARG A 105 -3.78 -2.83 -4.00
N LYS A 106 -3.70 -1.66 -3.36
CA LYS A 106 -2.99 -0.50 -3.92
C LYS A 106 -2.12 0.14 -2.85
N SER A 107 -1.00 0.74 -3.20
CA SER A 107 -0.21 1.53 -2.26
C SER A 107 -1.08 2.64 -1.64
N ILE A 108 -0.92 2.89 -0.34
CA ILE A 108 -1.64 3.99 0.33
C ILE A 108 -1.28 5.31 -0.34
N SER A 109 -2.27 6.02 -0.90
CA SER A 109 -2.04 7.26 -1.66
C SER A 109 -1.25 8.30 -0.86
N LYS A 110 -1.57 8.47 0.43
CA LYS A 110 -0.86 9.41 1.31
C LYS A 110 0.64 9.09 1.43
N ARG A 111 1.01 7.79 1.51
CA ARG A 111 2.41 7.35 1.58
C ARG A 111 3.13 7.59 0.25
N ILE A 112 2.46 7.36 -0.88
CA ILE A 112 3.00 7.67 -2.21
C ILE A 112 3.27 9.17 -2.34
N THR A 113 2.30 10.02 -1.99
CA THR A 113 2.44 11.48 -2.02
C THR A 113 3.58 11.96 -1.13
N ALA A 114 3.67 11.45 0.11
CA ALA A 114 4.76 11.79 1.02
C ALA A 114 6.13 11.38 0.44
N LYS A 115 6.24 10.18 -0.13
CA LYS A 115 7.49 9.70 -0.74
C LYS A 115 7.91 10.53 -1.96
N LEU A 116 6.96 10.95 -2.80
CA LEU A 116 7.22 11.85 -3.92
C LEU A 116 7.64 13.25 -3.46
N LYS A 117 7.06 13.75 -2.36
CA LYS A 117 7.49 15.01 -1.74
C LYS A 117 8.93 14.94 -1.24
N LEU A 118 9.29 13.86 -0.55
CA LEU A 118 10.67 13.61 -0.11
C LEU A 118 11.63 13.48 -1.29
N PHE A 119 11.24 12.78 -2.35
CA PHE A 119 12.04 12.68 -3.56
C PHE A 119 12.27 14.05 -4.22
N LYS A 120 11.20 14.88 -4.30
CA LYS A 120 11.27 16.24 -4.82
C LYS A 120 12.23 17.11 -4.00
N GLN A 121 12.17 17.06 -2.67
CA GLN A 121 13.09 17.80 -1.81
C GLN A 121 14.54 17.35 -2.04
N TRP A 122 14.77 16.03 -2.02
CA TRP A 122 16.08 15.47 -2.27
C TRP A 122 16.68 15.91 -3.62
N ILE A 123 15.93 15.84 -4.73
CA ILE A 123 16.46 16.27 -6.03
C ILE A 123 16.66 17.78 -6.12
N GLN A 124 15.90 18.59 -5.37
CA GLN A 124 16.11 20.04 -5.31
C GLN A 124 17.45 20.41 -4.67
N GLU A 125 17.80 19.71 -3.59
CA GLU A 125 19.03 19.89 -2.81
C GLU A 125 20.25 19.32 -3.54
N ASN A 126 20.09 18.16 -4.20
CA ASN A 126 21.18 17.40 -4.79
C ASN A 126 21.32 17.63 -6.31
N ARG A 127 20.65 18.64 -6.88
CA ARG A 127 20.64 18.89 -8.33
C ARG A 127 22.01 19.22 -8.92
N THR A 128 22.95 19.67 -8.10
CA THR A 128 24.32 20.05 -8.51
C THR A 128 25.24 18.86 -8.67
N LEU A 129 24.88 17.69 -8.12
CA LEU A 129 25.69 16.47 -8.22
C LEU A 129 25.94 16.04 -9.66
N ALA A 130 26.96 15.20 -9.86
CA ALA A 130 27.22 14.59 -11.15
C ALA A 130 25.98 13.80 -11.62
N THR A 131 25.61 13.92 -12.89
CA THR A 131 24.40 13.27 -13.40
C THR A 131 24.42 11.77 -13.18
N ALA A 132 25.56 11.11 -13.39
CA ALA A 132 25.71 9.67 -13.14
C ALA A 132 25.39 9.28 -11.69
N GLU A 133 25.80 10.11 -10.73
CA GLU A 133 25.55 9.89 -9.30
C GLU A 133 24.07 10.05 -8.96
N ILE A 134 23.42 11.12 -9.46
CA ILE A 134 21.97 11.31 -9.32
C ILE A 134 21.23 10.08 -9.86
N MET A 135 21.58 9.63 -11.08
CA MET A 135 20.93 8.48 -11.72
C MET A 135 21.10 7.20 -10.91
N LYS A 136 22.31 6.94 -10.37
CA LYS A 136 22.58 5.78 -9.50
C LYS A 136 21.71 5.79 -8.25
N ILE A 137 21.58 6.94 -7.59
CA ILE A 137 20.77 7.09 -6.38
C ILE A 137 19.27 6.93 -6.70
N VAL A 138 18.80 7.54 -7.78
CA VAL A 138 17.40 7.41 -8.25
C VAL A 138 17.08 5.94 -8.53
N ALA A 139 17.95 5.22 -9.23
CA ALA A 139 17.79 3.80 -9.49
C ALA A 139 17.73 2.97 -8.20
N GLY A 140 18.51 3.32 -7.17
CA GLY A 140 18.41 2.70 -5.83
C GLY A 140 17.06 2.96 -5.16
N LYS A 141 16.59 4.22 -5.16
CA LYS A 141 15.28 4.59 -4.57
C LYS A 141 14.11 3.88 -5.26
N LEU A 142 14.16 3.74 -6.60
CA LEU A 142 13.17 3.00 -7.39
C LEU A 142 13.21 1.50 -7.09
N ARG A 143 14.39 0.87 -7.09
CA ARG A 143 14.54 -0.56 -6.73
C ARG A 143 13.94 -0.86 -5.36
N GLY A 144 14.26 -0.06 -4.35
CA GLY A 144 13.69 -0.22 -3.01
C GLY A 144 12.17 -0.05 -2.98
N HIS A 145 11.63 0.88 -3.79
CA HIS A 145 10.17 1.01 -3.90
C HIS A 145 9.52 -0.22 -4.54
N TYR A 146 10.08 -0.75 -5.63
CA TYR A 146 9.53 -1.92 -6.31
C TYR A 146 9.68 -3.19 -5.48
N ALA A 147 10.78 -3.34 -4.73
CA ALA A 147 10.99 -4.47 -3.84
C ALA A 147 9.87 -4.60 -2.79
N TYR A 148 9.38 -3.47 -2.26
CA TYR A 148 8.32 -3.47 -1.26
C TYR A 148 6.91 -3.44 -1.87
N TYR A 149 6.67 -2.54 -2.82
CA TYR A 149 5.33 -2.29 -3.37
C TYR A 149 5.00 -3.11 -4.62
N GLY A 150 5.96 -3.85 -5.18
CA GLY A 150 5.79 -4.74 -6.32
C GLY A 150 5.05 -6.02 -5.95
N VAL A 151 3.79 -5.92 -5.57
CA VAL A 151 2.92 -7.05 -5.23
C VAL A 151 1.75 -7.16 -6.21
N THR A 152 1.23 -8.37 -6.42
CA THR A 152 0.10 -8.59 -7.33
C THR A 152 -1.09 -7.67 -7.01
N GLY A 153 -1.62 -7.02 -8.04
CA GLY A 153 -2.70 -6.02 -7.94
C GLY A 153 -2.23 -4.57 -7.85
N ASN A 154 -0.94 -4.30 -7.59
CA ASN A 154 -0.41 -2.95 -7.36
C ASN A 154 0.38 -2.36 -8.55
N SER A 155 0.38 -3.01 -9.73
CA SER A 155 1.18 -2.61 -10.90
C SER A 155 0.96 -1.16 -11.33
N ARG A 156 -0.30 -0.71 -11.34
CA ARG A 156 -0.65 0.67 -11.71
C ARG A 156 -0.03 1.70 -10.75
N SER A 157 0.01 1.40 -9.45
CA SER A 157 0.58 2.33 -8.46
C SER A 157 2.08 2.48 -8.63
N ILE A 158 2.81 1.38 -8.81
CA ILE A 158 4.27 1.42 -8.98
C ILE A 158 4.66 2.05 -10.32
N GLN A 159 3.85 1.87 -11.37
CA GLN A 159 4.03 2.53 -12.67
C GLN A 159 3.85 4.05 -12.55
N ASN A 160 2.76 4.48 -11.91
CA ASN A 160 2.50 5.90 -11.68
C ASN A 160 3.64 6.53 -10.85
N PHE A 161 4.08 5.87 -9.77
CA PHE A 161 5.21 6.35 -8.97
C PHE A 161 6.49 6.51 -9.81
N ALA A 162 6.80 5.54 -10.67
CA ALA A 162 7.96 5.60 -11.56
C ALA A 162 7.87 6.77 -12.55
N ASN A 163 6.69 7.00 -13.13
CA ASN A 163 6.45 8.10 -14.04
C ASN A 163 6.61 9.45 -13.33
N GLU A 164 6.03 9.61 -12.13
CA GLU A 164 6.19 10.83 -11.33
C GLU A 164 7.65 11.11 -10.97
N VAL A 165 8.41 10.07 -10.59
CA VAL A 165 9.85 10.20 -10.34
C VAL A 165 10.60 10.65 -11.60
N LYS A 166 10.28 10.07 -12.77
CA LYS A 166 10.87 10.49 -14.06
C LYS A 166 10.55 11.95 -14.39
N MET A 167 9.30 12.38 -14.18
CA MET A 167 8.89 13.76 -14.44
C MET A 167 9.57 14.76 -13.50
N LEU A 168 9.71 14.41 -12.21
CA LEU A 168 10.46 15.22 -11.25
C LEU A 168 11.95 15.30 -11.64
N LEU A 169 12.54 14.17 -12.05
CA LEU A 169 13.92 14.13 -12.51
C LEU A 169 14.14 14.99 -13.75
N TYR A 170 13.29 14.86 -14.78
CA TYR A 170 13.31 15.70 -15.98
C TYR A 170 13.25 17.18 -15.62
N LYS A 171 12.28 17.55 -14.79
CA LYS A 171 12.06 18.94 -14.36
C LYS A 171 13.28 19.54 -13.66
N TRP A 172 13.89 18.81 -12.72
CA TRP A 172 14.97 19.35 -11.90
C TRP A 172 16.35 19.26 -12.56
N LEU A 173 16.60 18.26 -13.40
CA LEU A 173 17.80 18.24 -14.24
C LEU A 173 17.77 19.35 -15.30
N GLY A 174 16.60 19.64 -15.87
CA GLY A 174 16.45 20.75 -16.82
C GLY A 174 16.67 22.14 -16.22
N ARG A 175 16.64 22.26 -14.88
CA ARG A 175 16.94 23.50 -14.15
C ARG A 175 18.43 23.71 -13.85
N ARG A 176 19.31 22.79 -14.26
CA ARG A 176 20.76 22.92 -14.07
C ARG A 176 21.44 23.81 -15.11
N GLY A 177 20.87 23.86 -16.31
CA GLY A 177 21.44 24.58 -17.46
C GLY A 177 20.59 25.76 -17.89
N LYS A 178 20.92 26.30 -19.06
CA LYS A 178 20.09 27.32 -19.73
C LYS A 178 18.69 26.78 -19.98
N TRP A 179 17.71 27.67 -19.96
CA TRP A 179 16.32 27.32 -20.28
C TRP A 179 16.25 26.61 -21.65
N GLY A 180 15.49 25.51 -21.72
CA GLY A 180 15.36 24.69 -22.94
C GLY A 180 16.55 23.79 -23.27
N SER A 181 17.64 23.80 -22.50
CA SER A 181 18.84 22.97 -22.79
C SER A 181 18.56 21.47 -22.73
N LEU A 182 17.68 21.03 -21.82
CA LEU A 182 17.18 19.68 -21.69
C LEU A 182 15.73 19.60 -22.18
N ASN A 183 15.54 19.10 -23.40
CA ASN A 183 14.23 18.71 -23.92
C ASN A 183 13.97 17.21 -23.64
N TYR A 184 12.78 16.74 -24.01
CA TYR A 184 12.38 15.36 -23.73
C TYR A 184 13.23 14.33 -24.46
N ASP A 185 13.67 14.61 -25.70
CA ASP A 185 14.52 13.69 -26.48
C ASP A 185 15.90 13.52 -25.85
N LYS A 186 16.53 14.62 -25.43
CA LYS A 186 17.80 14.58 -24.68
C LYS A 186 17.63 13.87 -23.34
N PHE A 187 16.48 14.02 -22.69
CA PHE A 187 16.18 13.27 -21.47
C PHE A 187 16.03 11.77 -21.75
N ASN A 188 15.42 11.38 -22.87
CA ASN A 188 15.36 9.98 -23.28
C ASN A 188 16.76 9.42 -23.58
N LEU A 189 17.63 10.17 -24.26
CA LEU A 189 19.04 9.80 -24.45
C LEU A 189 19.77 9.62 -23.10
N LEU A 190 19.49 10.48 -22.11
CA LEU A 190 20.03 10.33 -20.76
C LEU A 190 19.53 9.03 -20.10
N LEU A 191 18.25 8.70 -20.24
CA LEU A 191 17.67 7.46 -19.72
C LEU A 191 18.19 6.22 -20.45
N LEU A 192 18.57 6.31 -21.73
CA LEU A 192 19.25 5.23 -22.45
C LEU A 192 20.66 5.01 -21.91
N ARG A 193 21.40 6.10 -21.63
CA ARG A 193 22.76 6.02 -21.05
C ARG A 193 22.75 5.55 -19.59
N PHE A 194 21.77 5.98 -18.81
CA PHE A 194 21.61 5.62 -17.39
C PHE A 194 20.22 5.04 -17.16
N PRO A 195 20.00 3.76 -17.52
CA PRO A 195 18.69 3.15 -17.45
C PRO A 195 18.18 3.08 -16.01
N LEU A 196 16.96 3.59 -15.83
CA LEU A 196 16.24 3.44 -14.57
C LEU A 196 15.54 2.06 -14.53
N PRO A 197 15.47 1.42 -13.35
CA PRO A 197 14.78 0.15 -13.20
C PRO A 197 13.32 0.26 -13.64
N THR A 198 12.81 -0.79 -14.28
CA THR A 198 11.42 -0.88 -14.69
C THR A 198 10.52 -1.32 -13.54
N PRO A 199 9.30 -0.76 -13.41
CA PRO A 199 8.32 -1.24 -12.43
C PRO A 199 7.94 -2.68 -12.76
N ARG A 200 8.09 -3.58 -11.79
CA ARG A 200 7.71 -4.99 -11.93
C ARG A 200 7.07 -5.53 -10.67
N ILE A 201 6.21 -6.52 -10.83
CA ILE A 201 5.70 -7.31 -9.71
C ILE A 201 6.82 -8.26 -9.27
N MET A 202 7.17 -8.18 -8.00
CA MET A 202 8.21 -8.96 -7.34
C MET A 202 7.64 -10.16 -6.59
N VAL A 203 6.42 -10.04 -6.05
CA VAL A 203 5.78 -11.07 -5.22
C VAL A 203 4.37 -11.37 -5.71
N ASN A 204 4.09 -12.65 -5.92
CA ASN A 204 2.73 -13.11 -6.18
C ASN A 204 1.99 -13.43 -4.86
N LEU A 205 0.79 -12.88 -4.71
CA LEU A 205 -0.04 -13.00 -3.50
C LEU A 205 -1.42 -13.62 -3.80
N TRP A 206 -1.52 -14.35 -4.90
CA TRP A 206 -2.69 -15.13 -5.31
C TRP A 206 -2.31 -16.61 -5.35
#